data_AF-A0A518FXA0-F1
#
_entry.id   AF-A0A518FXA0-F1
#
_cell.length_a   1.000
_cell.length_b   1.000
_cell.length_c   1.000
_cell.angle_alpha   90.00
_cell.angle_beta   90.00
_cell.angle_gamma   90.00
#
_symmetry.space_group_name_H-M   'P 1'
#
loop_
_entity.id
_entity.type
_entity.pdbx_description
1 polymer ?
#
loop_
_entity_poly.entity_id
_entity_poly.type
_entity_poly.pdbx_seq_one_letter_code
_entity_poly.pdbx_strand_id
1 'polypeptide(L)'
;MRNQPSTDNLCHKPRQTQPRLLSARAGFTLVELLVSVALVLLMMVLFAEIFQIASGSITNQRGISENDQRARMLTTLIQSDLNKRTFQNIIPFDPSEYVPGIKLSDFTDRRGYLMISENDPNDDTDDLIQFTVDANITSKMLDTTPYYGKATVLGDTITTAGKRPELIHPNQPETDDAKILADKTSVSPFAEVCYFMRGGNLYRRTLLIRKPLDLETTTSSQPLAAQDPAYGTSTSGLEFFDPANGLYSGNFWNDFDFSAYRTVSDPYAHFHDVKSLDNTTLQQPYFSLGRTRYRFGFNHVTGRPREYVNDADGKGQFIGRFTHQETSDPDFLYPQAASTASGGNPMNPSGTPSLVFDRNTNVVSQYQSGLRRSEDLVLSNVVSFDIKLFDDAAGQFVDIGSSVAGDFASSATPAYKNNNTSPSGALPDFATNIYDTWHLRYDYDNADGDGLDTTGVDGPPFRPVDGSGNLRPLKAIQITIRYIDVTSQKLRQMTIVHPLLNLLAE
;
A
#
# COMPACT_ATOMS: atom_id res chain seq x y z
N MET A 1 62.22 -5.47 44.14
CA MET A 1 63.69 -5.51 44.31
C MET A 1 64.18 -4.12 44.66
N ARG A 2 64.88 -4.02 45.80
CA ARG A 2 65.91 -3.05 46.26
C ARG A 2 65.77 -1.58 45.85
N ASN A 3 65.47 -0.69 46.81
CA ASN A 3 66.39 -0.01 47.75
C ASN A 3 67.11 1.22 47.15
N GLN A 4 66.59 2.40 47.51
CA GLN A 4 67.25 3.43 48.33
C GLN A 4 68.49 4.19 47.75
N PRO A 5 68.88 5.34 48.35
CA PRO A 5 69.02 6.61 47.65
C PRO A 5 70.46 7.17 47.72
N SER A 6 70.70 8.35 47.13
CA SER A 6 71.92 9.11 47.41
C SER A 6 71.73 10.60 47.14
N THR A 7 71.64 11.37 48.21
CA THR A 7 72.02 12.78 48.27
C THR A 7 73.54 12.91 48.14
N ASP A 8 74.03 13.93 47.43
CA ASP A 8 75.33 14.60 47.65
C ASP A 8 75.48 15.67 46.56
N ASN A 9 75.43 16.97 46.88
CA ASN A 9 76.42 17.80 47.56
C ASN A 9 77.04 18.79 46.56
N LEU A 10 76.57 20.03 46.70
CA LEU A 10 77.32 21.29 46.61
C LEU A 10 78.74 21.20 46.02
N CYS A 11 78.88 21.65 44.77
CA CYS A 11 80.13 22.23 44.29
C CYS A 11 79.84 23.61 43.69
N HIS A 12 80.24 24.63 44.45
CA HIS A 12 80.32 26.02 44.02
C HIS A 12 81.36 26.14 42.90
N LYS A 13 80.90 26.49 41.70
CA LYS A 13 81.75 27.03 40.63
C LYS A 13 81.11 28.30 40.04
N PRO A 14 81.95 29.25 39.61
CA PRO A 14 81.70 30.67 39.77
C PRO A 14 80.60 31.21 38.85
N ARG A 15 79.89 32.20 39.40
CA ARG A 15 78.93 33.09 38.76
C ARG A 15 79.61 33.80 37.57
N GLN A 16 79.64 33.15 36.41
CA GLN A 16 79.88 33.84 35.15
C GLN A 16 78.64 34.68 34.88
N THR A 17 78.76 35.97 35.21
CA THR A 17 77.96 37.04 34.63
C THR A 17 78.12 36.97 33.12
N GLN A 18 77.31 36.14 32.46
CA GLN A 18 77.05 36.29 31.05
C GLN A 18 76.53 37.72 30.87
N PRO A 19 77.13 38.52 29.97
CA PRO A 19 76.55 39.81 29.64
C PRO A 19 75.11 39.52 29.24
N ARG A 20 74.16 40.21 29.88
CA ARG A 20 72.85 40.42 29.27
C ARG A 20 73.18 41.07 27.93
N LEU A 21 73.30 40.27 26.89
CA LEU A 21 72.92 40.69 25.56
C LEU A 21 71.51 41.20 25.80
N LEU A 22 71.41 42.53 25.88
CA LEU A 22 70.16 43.21 25.63
C LEU A 22 69.73 42.61 24.31
N SER A 23 68.84 41.63 24.38
CA SER A 23 68.13 41.13 23.22
C SER A 23 67.45 42.38 22.74
N ALA A 24 68.07 43.05 21.76
CA ALA A 24 67.43 44.07 20.98
C ALA A 24 66.16 43.36 20.54
N ARG A 25 65.03 43.76 21.12
CA ARG A 25 63.73 43.31 20.67
C ARG A 25 63.66 43.85 19.25
N ALA A 26 64.06 43.03 18.29
CA ALA A 26 63.86 43.31 16.89
C ALA A 26 62.34 43.47 16.75
N GLY A 27 61.88 44.71 16.68
CA GLY A 27 60.50 44.99 16.36
C GLY A 27 60.23 44.38 14.99
N PHE A 28 59.16 43.60 14.88
CA PHE A 28 58.74 43.05 13.60
C PHE A 28 58.61 44.19 12.59
N THR A 29 59.25 44.03 11.44
CA THR A 29 59.03 44.95 10.33
C THR A 29 57.56 44.85 9.89
N LEU A 30 57.00 45.95 9.41
CA LEU A 30 55.61 45.97 8.94
C LEU A 30 55.35 44.89 7.87
N VAL A 31 56.37 44.56 7.07
CA VAL A 31 56.35 43.47 6.08
C VAL A 31 56.27 42.10 6.74
N GLU A 32 57.07 41.79 7.76
CA GLU A 32 57.00 40.50 8.48
C GLU A 32 55.65 40.28 9.17
N LEU A 33 55.05 41.34 9.73
CA LEU A 33 53.73 41.26 10.34
C LEU A 33 52.64 41.03 9.28
N LEU A 34 52.73 41.68 8.11
CA LEU A 34 51.83 41.46 6.98
C LEU A 34 51.93 40.04 6.42
N VAL A 35 53.15 39.52 6.22
CA VAL A 35 53.36 38.16 5.72
C VAL A 35 52.88 37.11 6.73
N SER A 36 53.13 37.34 8.03
CA SER A 36 52.67 36.42 9.08
C SER A 36 51.15 36.36 9.19
N VAL A 37 50.47 37.50 9.13
CA VAL A 37 48.99 37.54 9.11
C VAL A 37 48.44 36.89 7.84
N ALA A 38 49.03 37.15 6.68
CA ALA A 38 48.63 36.51 5.43
C ALA A 38 48.77 34.98 5.48
N LEU A 39 49.87 34.46 6.06
CA LEU A 39 50.08 33.02 6.24
C LEU A 39 49.07 32.40 7.20
N VAL A 40 48.79 33.04 8.33
CA VAL A 40 47.80 32.54 9.30
C VAL A 40 46.40 32.52 8.67
N LEU A 41 46.01 33.58 7.95
CA LEU A 41 44.74 33.61 7.24
C LEU A 41 44.66 32.51 6.18
N LEU A 42 45.73 32.28 5.43
CA LEU A 42 45.78 31.20 4.43
C LEU A 42 45.64 29.82 5.09
N MET A 43 46.33 29.59 6.22
CA MET A 43 46.19 28.33 6.97
C MET A 43 44.78 28.14 7.55
N MET A 44 44.14 29.21 8.02
CA MET A 44 42.75 29.14 8.49
C MET A 44 41.78 28.82 7.35
N VAL A 45 42.00 29.39 6.16
CA VAL A 45 41.18 29.09 4.97
C VAL A 45 41.35 27.63 4.53
N LEU A 46 42.58 27.12 4.45
CA LEU A 46 42.83 25.71 4.10
C LEU A 46 42.19 24.74 5.10
N PHE A 47 42.26 25.04 6.40
CA PHE A 47 41.63 24.20 7.41
C PHE A 47 40.10 24.21 7.28
N ALA A 48 39.50 25.38 7.01
CA ALA A 48 38.08 25.50 6.76
C ALA A 48 37.66 24.67 5.53
N GLU A 49 38.40 24.72 4.43
CA GLU A 49 38.12 23.94 3.22
C GLU A 49 38.19 22.43 3.47
N ILE A 50 39.24 21.95 4.14
CA ILE A 50 39.38 20.53 4.48
C ILE A 50 38.24 20.08 5.39
N PHE A 51 37.86 20.90 6.37
CA PHE A 51 36.74 20.57 7.26
C PHE A 51 35.42 20.48 6.51
N GLN A 52 35.16 21.38 5.55
CA GLN A 52 33.96 21.33 4.71
C GLN A 52 33.93 20.06 3.85
N ILE A 53 35.05 19.70 3.21
CA ILE A 53 35.14 18.47 2.40
C ILE A 53 34.93 17.23 3.28
N ALA A 54 35.57 17.17 4.45
CA ALA A 54 35.44 16.05 5.37
C ALA A 54 34.00 15.90 5.90
N SER A 55 33.37 17.00 6.32
CA SER A 55 31.99 17.02 6.81
C SER A 55 30.98 16.62 5.73
N GLY A 56 31.17 17.12 4.49
CA GLY A 56 30.36 16.74 3.35
C GLY A 56 30.49 15.24 3.03
N SER A 57 31.70 14.68 3.13
CA SER A 57 31.93 13.24 2.93
C SER A 57 31.21 12.38 3.96
N ILE A 58 31.28 12.74 5.25
CA ILE A 58 30.60 12.02 6.34
C ILE A 58 29.08 12.06 6.16
N THR A 59 28.53 13.23 5.82
CA THR A 59 27.09 13.39 5.58
C THR A 59 26.63 12.52 4.40
N ASN A 60 27.39 12.52 3.31
CA ASN A 60 27.09 11.69 2.14
C ASN A 60 27.18 10.19 2.45
N GLN A 61 28.21 9.75 3.19
CA GLN A 61 28.36 8.35 3.58
C GLN A 61 27.20 7.88 4.46
N ARG A 62 26.76 8.72 5.41
CA ARG A 62 25.60 8.42 6.25
C ARG A 62 24.32 8.35 5.42
N GLY A 63 24.10 9.31 4.52
CA GLY A 63 22.95 9.31 3.61
C GLY A 63 22.88 8.05 2.76
N ILE A 64 24.01 7.61 2.19
CA ILE A 64 24.08 6.37 1.41
C ILE A 64 23.71 5.16 2.27
N SER A 65 24.24 5.05 3.48
CA SER A 65 23.94 3.93 4.37
C SER A 65 22.47 3.87 4.79
N GLU A 66 21.87 5.01 5.17
CA GLU A 66 20.45 5.08 5.54
C GLU A 66 19.56 4.75 4.33
N ASN A 67 19.96 5.19 3.15
CA ASN A 67 19.24 4.92 1.91
C ASN A 67 19.26 3.43 1.53
N ASP A 68 20.43 2.79 1.59
CA ASP A 68 20.55 1.34 1.33
C ASP A 68 19.71 0.51 2.32
N GLN A 69 19.58 0.97 3.57
CA GLN A 69 18.68 0.34 4.53
C GLN A 69 17.21 0.47 4.13
N ARG A 70 16.77 1.67 3.70
CA ARG A 70 15.40 1.89 3.20
C ARG A 70 15.09 1.06 1.96
N ALA A 71 16.01 0.99 0.99
CA ALA A 71 15.84 0.20 -0.22
C ALA A 71 15.70 -1.30 0.09
N ARG A 72 16.51 -1.84 1.01
CA ARG A 72 16.39 -3.22 1.47
C ARG A 72 15.08 -3.49 2.20
N MET A 73 14.64 -2.57 3.05
CA MET A 73 13.37 -2.68 3.77
C MET A 73 12.19 -2.71 2.80
N LEU A 74 12.16 -1.80 1.82
CA LEU A 74 11.11 -1.77 0.79
C LEU A 74 11.10 -3.04 -0.06
N THR A 75 12.27 -3.51 -0.49
CA THR A 75 12.39 -4.75 -1.27
C THR A 75 11.87 -5.94 -0.48
N THR A 76 12.25 -6.05 0.81
CA THR A 76 11.79 -7.13 1.69
C THR A 76 10.28 -7.06 1.90
N LEU A 77 9.72 -5.87 2.07
CA LEU A 77 8.29 -5.66 2.25
C LEU A 77 7.48 -6.10 1.03
N ILE A 78 7.82 -5.60 -0.17
CA ILE A 78 7.13 -5.96 -1.42
C ILE A 78 7.26 -7.47 -1.69
N GLN A 79 8.47 -8.04 -1.54
CA GLN A 79 8.68 -9.47 -1.74
C GLN A 79 7.90 -10.32 -0.72
N SER A 80 7.84 -9.91 0.54
CA SER A 80 7.04 -10.58 1.57
C SER A 80 5.57 -10.63 1.18
N ASP A 81 4.98 -9.50 0.78
CA ASP A 81 3.57 -9.45 0.38
C ASP A 81 3.32 -10.29 -0.88
N LEU A 82 4.18 -10.19 -1.89
CA LEU A 82 4.05 -10.98 -3.12
C LEU A 82 4.19 -12.49 -2.89
N ASN A 83 5.04 -12.91 -1.94
CA ASN A 83 5.16 -14.32 -1.54
C ASN A 83 3.89 -14.84 -0.85
N LYS A 84 3.21 -13.97 -0.09
CA LYS A 84 1.98 -14.29 0.66
C LYS A 84 0.69 -14.17 -0.15
N ARG A 85 0.76 -13.88 -1.46
CA ARG A 85 -0.44 -13.70 -2.31
C ARG A 85 -1.37 -14.92 -2.29
N THR A 86 -2.67 -14.75 -2.18
CA THR A 86 -3.62 -15.89 -2.18
C THR A 86 -3.76 -16.55 -3.55
N PHE A 87 -3.60 -15.78 -4.62
CA PHE A 87 -3.62 -16.26 -6.00
C PHE A 87 -2.22 -16.73 -6.42
N GLN A 88 -1.87 -17.96 -6.05
CA GLN A 88 -0.55 -18.54 -6.25
C GLN A 88 -0.31 -18.94 -7.72
N ASN A 89 -1.30 -19.58 -8.37
CA ASN A 89 -1.19 -19.95 -9.79
C ASN A 89 -1.95 -18.95 -10.65
N ILE A 90 -1.23 -17.99 -11.26
CA ILE A 90 -1.84 -16.81 -11.88
C ILE A 90 -2.30 -17.13 -13.30
N ILE A 91 -3.40 -17.85 -13.37
CA ILE A 91 -4.19 -18.12 -14.58
C ILE A 91 -5.54 -17.44 -14.40
N PRO A 92 -5.91 -16.44 -15.22
CA PRO A 92 -7.21 -15.81 -15.15
C PRO A 92 -8.36 -16.79 -15.41
N PHE A 93 -9.47 -16.61 -14.70
CA PHE A 93 -10.64 -17.46 -14.83
C PHE A 93 -11.36 -17.25 -16.14
N ASP A 94 -11.76 -18.33 -16.78
CA ASP A 94 -12.57 -18.26 -17.97
C ASP A 94 -14.04 -18.59 -17.66
N PRO A 95 -14.99 -17.88 -18.27
CA PRO A 95 -16.41 -18.23 -18.17
C PRO A 95 -16.73 -19.70 -18.50
N SER A 96 -16.00 -20.31 -19.45
CA SER A 96 -16.21 -21.70 -19.86
C SER A 96 -15.61 -22.73 -18.89
N GLU A 97 -14.82 -22.31 -17.89
CA GLU A 97 -14.25 -23.18 -16.86
C GLU A 97 -15.32 -23.68 -15.85
N TYR A 98 -16.57 -23.21 -15.97
CA TYR A 98 -17.75 -23.57 -15.18
C TYR A 98 -18.24 -25.04 -15.35
N VAL A 99 -17.37 -26.02 -15.57
CA VAL A 99 -17.82 -27.42 -15.72
C VAL A 99 -18.06 -28.05 -14.34
N PRO A 100 -19.28 -28.52 -14.01
CA PRO A 100 -19.52 -29.26 -12.78
C PRO A 100 -18.67 -30.54 -12.78
N GLY A 101 -17.68 -30.63 -11.89
CA GLY A 101 -16.81 -31.82 -11.77
C GLY A 101 -15.32 -31.57 -11.63
N ILE A 102 -14.85 -30.32 -11.74
CA ILE A 102 -13.46 -29.95 -11.43
C ILE A 102 -13.25 -30.02 -9.91
N LYS A 103 -12.09 -30.52 -9.47
CA LYS A 103 -11.84 -30.74 -8.03
C LYS A 103 -11.65 -29.40 -7.33
N LEU A 104 -12.19 -29.26 -6.12
CA LEU A 104 -11.98 -28.08 -5.26
C LEU A 104 -10.49 -27.79 -5.02
N SER A 105 -9.63 -28.82 -5.05
CA SER A 105 -8.17 -28.71 -4.98
C SER A 105 -7.56 -27.90 -6.11
N ASP A 106 -8.19 -27.84 -7.28
CA ASP A 106 -7.61 -27.20 -8.47
C ASP A 106 -7.77 -25.66 -8.39
N PHE A 107 -8.64 -25.19 -7.50
CA PHE A 107 -8.94 -23.78 -7.28
C PHE A 107 -8.40 -23.23 -5.96
N THR A 108 -7.79 -24.05 -5.09
CA THR A 108 -7.22 -23.56 -3.82
C THR A 108 -6.12 -22.53 -4.05
N ASP A 109 -5.39 -22.68 -5.15
CA ASP A 109 -4.26 -21.82 -5.52
C ASP A 109 -4.71 -20.59 -6.33
N ARG A 110 -6.01 -20.44 -6.58
CA ARG A 110 -6.64 -19.36 -7.35
C ARG A 110 -7.71 -18.64 -6.54
N ARG A 111 -7.43 -18.42 -5.26
CA ARG A 111 -8.29 -17.69 -4.30
C ARG A 111 -7.97 -16.19 -4.31
N GLY A 112 -8.99 -15.37 -4.06
CA GLY A 112 -8.89 -13.91 -4.06
C GLY A 112 -8.56 -13.37 -5.45
N TYR A 113 -7.63 -12.42 -5.58
CA TYR A 113 -7.27 -11.87 -6.90
C TYR A 113 -5.85 -11.31 -6.98
N LEU A 114 -5.40 -11.09 -8.21
CA LEU A 114 -4.29 -10.22 -8.57
C LEU A 114 -4.77 -9.30 -9.70
N MET A 115 -4.52 -8.01 -9.54
CA MET A 115 -4.71 -6.99 -10.55
C MET A 115 -3.43 -6.18 -10.72
N ILE A 116 -3.05 -5.92 -11.96
CA ILE A 116 -1.99 -4.99 -12.34
C ILE A 116 -2.59 -4.03 -13.36
N SER A 117 -2.54 -2.74 -13.07
CA SER A 117 -2.98 -1.66 -13.94
C SER A 117 -1.72 -0.93 -14.41
N GLU A 118 -1.44 -1.02 -15.70
CA GLU A 118 -0.36 -0.24 -16.34
C GLU A 118 -0.88 1.11 -16.84
N ASN A 119 -2.17 1.17 -17.18
CA ASN A 119 -2.76 2.33 -17.84
C ASN A 119 -1.95 2.79 -19.08
N ASP A 120 -1.13 3.85 -19.03
CA ASP A 120 -0.30 4.27 -20.17
C ASP A 120 1.05 3.52 -20.18
N PRO A 121 1.33 2.65 -21.18
CA PRO A 121 2.59 1.89 -21.24
C PRO A 121 3.85 2.75 -21.42
N ASN A 122 3.69 4.07 -21.57
CA ASN A 122 4.80 5.02 -21.70
C ASN A 122 4.97 5.92 -20.47
N ASP A 123 4.12 5.77 -19.44
CA ASP A 123 4.17 6.56 -18.21
C ASP A 123 4.41 5.66 -16.99
N ASP A 124 5.67 5.51 -16.59
CA ASP A 124 6.08 4.76 -15.39
C ASP A 124 5.50 5.31 -14.05
N THR A 125 4.57 6.26 -14.05
CA THR A 125 4.01 6.91 -12.84
C THR A 125 2.56 6.55 -12.56
N ASP A 126 1.84 5.92 -13.50
CA ASP A 126 0.44 5.54 -13.36
C ASP A 126 0.17 4.03 -13.21
N ASP A 127 1.20 3.30 -12.75
CA ASP A 127 1.08 1.90 -12.42
C ASP A 127 0.50 1.63 -11.04
N LEU A 128 -0.24 0.53 -10.97
CA LEU A 128 -0.83 0.02 -9.75
C LEU A 128 -0.82 -1.50 -9.73
N ILE A 129 -0.50 -2.07 -8.57
CA ILE A 129 -0.69 -3.50 -8.30
C ILE A 129 -1.53 -3.68 -7.05
N GLN A 130 -2.57 -4.50 -7.14
CA GLN A 130 -3.47 -4.80 -6.04
C GLN A 130 -3.77 -6.30 -6.00
N PHE A 131 -3.65 -6.91 -4.82
CA PHE A 131 -3.87 -8.34 -4.64
C PHE A 131 -4.26 -8.68 -3.21
N THR A 132 -4.82 -9.87 -3.05
CA THR A 132 -5.10 -10.44 -1.73
C THR A 132 -3.93 -11.29 -1.24
N VAL A 133 -3.71 -11.28 0.07
CA VAL A 133 -2.64 -12.02 0.77
C VAL A 133 -3.20 -12.90 1.88
N ASP A 134 -2.50 -14.00 2.16
CA ASP A 134 -2.66 -14.88 3.31
C ASP A 134 -1.27 -15.13 3.93
N ALA A 135 -1.07 -14.60 5.13
CA ALA A 135 0.17 -14.74 5.90
C ALA A 135 0.48 -16.20 6.25
N ASN A 136 -0.47 -17.12 6.18
CA ASN A 136 -0.25 -18.54 6.45
C ASN A 136 0.31 -19.31 5.25
N ILE A 137 0.41 -18.69 4.06
CA ILE A 137 1.05 -19.33 2.91
C ILE A 137 2.56 -19.33 3.10
N THR A 138 3.11 -20.51 3.44
CA THR A 138 4.54 -20.68 3.73
C THR A 138 5.34 -21.37 2.62
N SER A 139 4.76 -21.54 1.43
CA SER A 139 5.41 -22.27 0.32
C SER A 139 6.71 -21.62 -0.17
N LYS A 140 6.76 -20.27 -0.17
CA LYS A 140 7.92 -19.48 -0.62
C LYS A 140 8.70 -18.82 0.53
N MET A 141 8.05 -18.56 1.66
CA MET A 141 8.62 -17.83 2.79
C MET A 141 8.01 -18.35 4.10
N LEU A 142 8.84 -18.64 5.12
CA LEU A 142 8.36 -19.16 6.41
C LEU A 142 7.81 -18.09 7.37
N ASP A 143 7.73 -16.83 6.92
CA ASP A 143 7.23 -15.74 7.74
C ASP A 143 5.70 -15.73 7.77
N THR A 144 5.14 -16.05 8.94
CA THR A 144 3.70 -16.02 9.19
C THR A 144 3.22 -14.75 9.89
N THR A 145 4.01 -13.67 9.84
CA THR A 145 3.63 -12.39 10.45
C THR A 145 2.31 -11.90 9.82
N PRO A 146 1.25 -11.69 10.63
CA PRO A 146 -0.05 -11.25 10.15
C PRO A 146 -0.05 -9.74 9.86
N TYR A 147 -1.15 -9.26 9.28
CA TYR A 147 -1.37 -7.85 9.00
C TYR A 147 -2.12 -7.19 10.17
N TYR A 148 -1.79 -5.93 10.41
CA TYR A 148 -2.34 -5.11 11.49
C TYR A 148 -3.06 -3.91 10.90
N GLY A 149 -4.09 -3.44 11.59
CA GLY A 149 -4.89 -2.30 11.18
C GLY A 149 -5.64 -1.71 12.35
N LYS A 150 -6.14 -0.49 12.16
CA LYS A 150 -7.02 0.17 13.12
C LYS A 150 -8.36 -0.54 13.20
N ALA A 151 -8.89 -0.65 14.42
CA ALA A 151 -10.27 -1.03 14.66
C ALA A 151 -10.83 -0.20 15.82
N THR A 152 -12.03 0.33 15.69
CA THR A 152 -12.71 1.01 16.79
C THR A 152 -13.69 0.05 17.47
N VAL A 153 -13.78 0.13 18.79
CA VAL A 153 -14.79 -0.62 19.56
C VAL A 153 -16.18 -0.12 19.18
N LEU A 154 -17.07 -1.02 18.79
CA LEU A 154 -18.48 -0.69 18.51
C LEU A 154 -19.33 -0.87 19.78
N GLY A 155 -20.25 0.08 19.99
CA GLY A 155 -21.13 0.12 21.16
C GLY A 155 -20.54 0.86 22.35
N ASP A 156 -21.41 1.40 23.21
CA ASP A 156 -20.98 2.10 24.41
C ASP A 156 -20.25 1.14 25.35
N THR A 157 -19.06 1.54 25.80
CA THR A 157 -18.47 0.98 27.01
C THR A 157 -19.31 1.48 28.18
N ILE A 158 -20.33 0.72 28.60
CA ILE A 158 -21.18 1.14 29.72
C ILE A 158 -20.31 1.30 30.97
N THR A 159 -19.97 2.55 31.30
CA THR A 159 -19.42 2.91 32.62
C THR A 159 -20.57 3.36 33.50
N THR A 160 -21.09 2.45 34.34
CA THR A 160 -21.85 2.87 35.52
C THR A 160 -21.11 2.42 36.78
N ALA A 161 -20.65 3.40 37.56
CA ALA A 161 -20.26 3.25 38.97
C ALA A 161 -19.30 2.07 39.30
N GLY A 162 -18.08 2.08 38.74
CA GLY A 162 -16.95 1.36 39.33
C GLY A 162 -16.89 -0.16 39.11
N LYS A 163 -17.70 -0.73 38.22
CA LYS A 163 -17.49 -2.08 37.69
C LYS A 163 -16.81 -2.03 36.33
N ARG A 164 -15.85 -2.94 36.10
CA ARG A 164 -15.06 -3.07 34.85
C ARG A 164 -16.01 -3.27 33.66
N PRO A 165 -15.61 -2.87 32.43
CA PRO A 165 -16.46 -3.01 31.24
C PRO A 165 -16.89 -4.48 31.08
N GLU A 166 -18.19 -4.75 31.26
CA GLU A 166 -18.76 -6.08 31.15
C GLU A 166 -18.99 -6.39 29.66
N LEU A 167 -17.95 -6.96 29.06
CA LEU A 167 -17.93 -7.79 27.84
C LEU A 167 -18.38 -7.11 26.53
N ILE A 168 -17.37 -6.63 25.79
CA ILE A 168 -17.44 -6.43 24.33
C ILE A 168 -17.90 -7.77 23.71
N HIS A 169 -18.88 -7.74 22.79
CA HIS A 169 -19.30 -8.96 22.09
C HIS A 169 -18.06 -9.61 21.44
N PRO A 170 -17.85 -10.93 21.56
CA PRO A 170 -16.64 -11.57 21.04
C PRO A 170 -16.54 -11.55 19.51
N ASN A 171 -17.64 -11.22 18.82
CA ASN A 171 -17.67 -10.94 17.38
C ASN A 171 -17.59 -9.43 17.13
N GLN A 172 -16.44 -8.84 17.45
CA GLN A 172 -16.13 -7.44 17.20
C GLN A 172 -14.82 -7.33 16.43
N PRO A 173 -14.64 -6.38 15.49
CA PRO A 173 -13.41 -6.29 14.70
C PRO A 173 -12.18 -6.12 15.59
N GLU A 174 -12.30 -5.37 16.69
CA GLU A 174 -11.27 -5.19 17.71
C GLU A 174 -10.84 -6.50 18.39
N THR A 175 -11.73 -7.49 18.47
CA THR A 175 -11.45 -8.75 19.15
C THR A 175 -10.92 -9.84 18.22
N ASP A 176 -10.79 -9.57 16.91
CA ASP A 176 -10.30 -10.55 15.92
C ASP A 176 -8.84 -10.98 16.21
N ASP A 177 -8.09 -10.20 17.00
CA ASP A 177 -6.73 -10.52 17.47
C ASP A 177 -6.68 -11.36 18.77
N ALA A 178 -7.85 -11.81 19.25
CA ALA A 178 -8.05 -12.53 20.50
C ALA A 178 -7.66 -11.75 21.79
N LYS A 179 -7.48 -10.44 21.71
CA LYS A 179 -7.30 -9.61 22.91
C LYS A 179 -8.66 -9.21 23.50
N ILE A 180 -8.73 -9.30 24.82
CA ILE A 180 -9.95 -9.01 25.59
C ILE A 180 -10.00 -7.52 25.98
N LEU A 181 -8.86 -6.83 25.97
CA LEU A 181 -8.77 -5.40 26.23
C LEU A 181 -8.62 -4.67 24.89
N ALA A 182 -9.55 -3.75 24.62
CA ALA A 182 -9.46 -2.92 23.42
C ALA A 182 -8.21 -2.04 23.46
N ASP A 183 -7.40 -2.14 22.41
CA ASP A 183 -6.23 -1.29 22.12
C ASP A 183 -6.39 -0.48 20.82
N LYS A 184 -7.56 -0.55 20.20
CA LYS A 184 -7.96 0.08 18.94
C LYS A 184 -7.21 -0.48 17.72
N THR A 185 -6.75 -1.71 17.82
CA THR A 185 -6.06 -2.41 16.75
C THR A 185 -6.67 -3.77 16.53
N SER A 186 -6.57 -4.24 15.30
CA SER A 186 -6.97 -5.58 14.94
C SER A 186 -5.94 -6.24 14.06
N VAL A 187 -6.04 -7.56 13.98
CA VAL A 187 -5.11 -8.42 13.29
C VAL A 187 -5.88 -9.36 12.37
N SER A 188 -5.38 -9.53 11.17
CA SER A 188 -5.81 -10.62 10.30
C SER A 188 -4.63 -11.23 9.55
N PRO A 189 -4.59 -12.56 9.39
CA PRO A 189 -3.65 -13.16 8.45
C PRO A 189 -4.00 -12.83 6.99
N PHE A 190 -5.22 -12.34 6.72
CA PHE A 190 -5.70 -12.03 5.38
C PHE A 190 -5.83 -10.53 5.17
N ALA A 191 -5.44 -10.04 4.00
CA ALA A 191 -5.63 -8.64 3.63
C ALA A 191 -5.73 -8.44 2.10
N GLU A 192 -6.26 -7.30 1.69
CA GLU A 192 -5.98 -6.69 0.38
C GLU A 192 -4.81 -5.73 0.54
N VAL A 193 -3.83 -5.84 -0.36
CA VAL A 193 -2.67 -4.96 -0.43
C VAL A 193 -2.65 -4.28 -1.79
N CYS A 194 -2.44 -2.97 -1.79
CA CYS A 194 -2.32 -2.16 -3.01
C CYS A 194 -1.05 -1.31 -2.95
N TYR A 195 -0.30 -1.27 -4.03
CA TYR A 195 0.81 -0.35 -4.23
C TYR A 195 0.53 0.57 -5.41
N PHE A 196 0.83 1.86 -5.24
CA PHE A 196 0.71 2.86 -6.28
C PHE A 196 1.56 4.09 -5.93
N MET A 197 1.99 4.81 -6.96
CA MET A 197 2.63 6.11 -6.79
C MET A 197 1.59 7.23 -6.87
N ARG A 198 1.79 8.31 -6.08
CA ARG A 198 1.09 9.58 -6.27
C ARG A 198 1.90 10.75 -5.72
N GLY A 199 2.07 11.81 -6.51
CA GLY A 199 2.71 13.04 -6.03
C GLY A 199 4.14 12.86 -5.54
N GLY A 200 4.91 11.97 -6.19
CA GLY A 200 6.27 11.65 -5.79
C GLY A 200 6.39 10.78 -4.54
N ASN A 201 5.31 10.13 -4.12
CA ASN A 201 5.27 9.23 -2.98
C ASN A 201 4.76 7.86 -3.42
N LEU A 202 5.39 6.80 -2.93
CA LEU A 202 4.92 5.42 -3.06
C LEU A 202 4.10 5.05 -1.83
N TYR A 203 2.87 4.62 -2.08
CA TYR A 203 1.93 4.21 -1.07
C TYR A 203 1.77 2.69 -1.06
N ARG A 204 1.48 2.15 0.11
CA ARG A 204 1.05 0.77 0.34
C ARG A 204 -0.22 0.81 1.18
N ARG A 205 -1.37 0.61 0.55
CA ARG A 205 -2.64 0.47 1.25
C ARG A 205 -2.80 -0.98 1.69
N THR A 206 -3.21 -1.20 2.94
CA THR A 206 -3.53 -2.53 3.47
C THR A 206 -4.91 -2.49 4.10
N LEU A 207 -5.75 -3.43 3.71
CA LEU A 207 -7.11 -3.56 4.19
C LEU A 207 -7.31 -4.99 4.68
N LEU A 208 -7.48 -5.17 5.97
CA LEU A 208 -7.65 -6.47 6.60
C LEU A 208 -8.92 -7.16 6.09
N ILE A 209 -8.87 -8.46 5.87
CA ILE A 209 -10.08 -9.27 5.62
C ILE A 209 -10.42 -9.93 6.95
N ARG A 210 -11.66 -9.79 7.44
CA ARG A 210 -12.01 -10.26 8.79
C ARG A 210 -11.84 -11.77 8.93
N LYS A 211 -11.31 -12.15 10.08
CA LYS A 211 -11.32 -13.53 10.58
C LYS A 211 -11.82 -13.48 12.02
N PRO A 212 -13.16 -13.46 12.22
CA PRO A 212 -13.72 -13.48 13.56
C PRO A 212 -13.22 -14.70 14.36
N LEU A 213 -13.19 -14.56 15.68
CA LEU A 213 -12.90 -15.69 16.57
C LEU A 213 -13.94 -16.80 16.36
N ASP A 214 -13.47 -18.04 16.26
CA ASP A 214 -14.35 -19.20 16.09
C ASP A 214 -14.94 -19.60 17.46
N LEU A 215 -16.09 -19.02 17.80
CA LEU A 215 -16.79 -19.24 19.07
C LEU A 215 -18.24 -19.66 18.79
N GLU A 216 -18.86 -20.39 19.72
CA GLU A 216 -20.27 -20.81 19.56
C GLU A 216 -21.24 -19.64 19.39
N THR A 217 -20.86 -18.45 19.86
CA THR A 217 -21.64 -17.21 19.77
C THR A 217 -21.39 -16.41 18.49
N THR A 218 -20.41 -16.78 17.65
CA THR A 218 -20.12 -16.09 16.39
C THR A 218 -20.83 -16.78 15.23
N THR A 219 -22.03 -16.30 14.89
CA THR A 219 -22.88 -16.87 13.82
C THR A 219 -22.80 -16.11 12.50
N SER A 220 -22.22 -14.91 12.50
CA SER A 220 -22.07 -14.02 11.34
C SER A 220 -20.65 -13.46 11.30
N SER A 221 -20.16 -13.10 10.12
CA SER A 221 -18.90 -12.35 9.98
C SER A 221 -19.07 -10.84 10.20
N GLN A 222 -20.31 -10.36 10.33
CA GLN A 222 -20.59 -8.97 10.66
C GLN A 222 -20.57 -8.74 12.18
N PRO A 223 -20.12 -7.58 12.66
CA PRO A 223 -20.07 -7.30 14.09
C PRO A 223 -21.46 -7.28 14.75
N LEU A 224 -21.56 -7.88 15.94
CA LEU A 224 -22.82 -7.98 16.68
C LEU A 224 -22.80 -7.13 17.96
N ALA A 225 -23.94 -6.53 18.29
CA ALA A 225 -24.15 -5.84 19.55
C ALA A 225 -24.08 -6.82 20.74
N ALA A 226 -23.39 -6.40 21.80
CA ALA A 226 -23.24 -7.18 23.03
C ALA A 226 -24.61 -7.53 23.64
N GLN A 227 -24.68 -8.71 24.23
CA GLN A 227 -25.82 -9.12 25.04
C GLN A 227 -25.70 -8.44 26.40
N ASP A 228 -26.65 -7.60 26.78
CA ASP A 228 -26.83 -7.17 28.17
C ASP A 228 -27.61 -8.29 28.90
N PRO A 229 -26.97 -9.05 29.80
CA PRO A 229 -27.66 -10.10 30.55
C PRO A 229 -28.53 -9.55 31.69
N ALA A 230 -28.38 -8.27 32.08
CA ALA A 230 -29.13 -7.65 33.17
C ALA A 230 -30.43 -6.95 32.71
N TYR A 231 -30.49 -6.54 31.45
CA TYR A 231 -31.67 -5.95 30.83
C TYR A 231 -31.83 -6.57 29.46
N GLY A 232 -32.91 -7.32 29.24
CA GLY A 232 -33.28 -7.84 27.91
C GLY A 232 -33.58 -6.71 26.93
N THR A 233 -32.55 -5.99 26.51
CA THR A 233 -32.62 -4.90 25.55
C THR A 233 -32.93 -5.50 24.17
N SER A 234 -33.78 -4.81 23.41
CA SER A 234 -34.17 -5.21 22.06
C SER A 234 -33.02 -5.18 21.05
N THR A 235 -31.81 -4.82 21.47
CA THR A 235 -30.64 -4.60 20.61
C THR A 235 -29.60 -5.72 20.67
N SER A 236 -29.76 -6.71 21.54
CA SER A 236 -28.81 -7.83 21.66
C SER A 236 -28.78 -8.71 20.41
N GLY A 237 -27.57 -9.04 19.93
CA GLY A 237 -27.38 -9.92 18.77
C GLY A 237 -27.76 -9.29 17.43
N LEU A 238 -28.09 -7.99 17.41
CA LEU A 238 -28.29 -7.23 16.18
C LEU A 238 -26.95 -6.91 15.52
N GLU A 239 -26.90 -6.96 14.18
CA GLU A 239 -25.71 -6.57 13.42
C GLU A 239 -25.54 -5.04 13.44
N PHE A 240 -24.32 -4.56 13.68
CA PHE A 240 -24.03 -3.12 13.82
C PHE A 240 -24.24 -2.32 12.53
N PHE A 241 -23.92 -2.95 11.40
CA PHE A 241 -23.97 -2.33 10.09
C PHE A 241 -25.29 -2.58 9.37
N ASP A 242 -26.17 -3.39 9.96
CA ASP A 242 -27.53 -3.53 9.47
C ASP A 242 -28.31 -2.23 9.76
N PRO A 243 -28.81 -1.57 8.71
CA PRO A 243 -29.50 -0.29 8.82
C PRO A 243 -30.78 -0.32 9.63
N ALA A 244 -31.46 -1.48 9.67
CA ALA A 244 -32.71 -1.63 10.39
C ALA A 244 -32.47 -1.40 11.90
N ASN A 245 -31.23 -1.59 12.34
CA ASN A 245 -30.82 -1.48 13.73
C ASN A 245 -30.26 -0.08 14.05
N GLY A 246 -29.71 0.63 13.06
CA GLY A 246 -29.23 2.01 13.22
C GLY A 246 -28.12 2.18 14.27
N LEU A 247 -27.29 1.16 14.46
CA LEU A 247 -26.35 1.08 15.58
C LEU A 247 -24.99 1.75 15.29
N TYR A 248 -24.62 1.92 14.02
CA TYR A 248 -23.37 2.54 13.60
C TYR A 248 -23.59 3.92 12.96
N SER A 249 -22.92 4.94 13.49
CA SER A 249 -23.01 6.32 13.02
C SER A 249 -21.65 6.95 12.70
N GLY A 250 -20.59 6.14 12.61
CA GLY A 250 -19.22 6.59 12.35
C GLY A 250 -18.86 6.69 10.86
N ASN A 251 -17.59 6.96 10.58
CA ASN A 251 -17.00 6.80 9.25
C ASN A 251 -16.22 5.48 9.22
N PHE A 252 -16.68 4.55 8.36
CA PHE A 252 -16.14 3.21 8.29
C PHE A 252 -14.61 3.19 8.15
N TRP A 253 -14.04 3.93 7.20
CA TRP A 253 -12.59 3.91 6.93
C TRP A 253 -11.77 4.76 7.90
N ASN A 254 -12.42 5.68 8.60
CA ASN A 254 -11.78 6.32 9.74
C ASN A 254 -11.66 5.35 10.92
N ASP A 255 -12.64 4.48 11.11
CA ASP A 255 -12.75 3.61 12.28
C ASP A 255 -12.10 2.25 12.08
N PHE A 256 -12.02 1.76 10.84
CA PHE A 256 -11.60 0.41 10.49
C PHE A 256 -10.66 0.38 9.28
N ASP A 257 -9.59 -0.42 9.38
CA ASP A 257 -8.69 -0.76 8.28
C ASP A 257 -9.06 -2.10 7.65
N PHE A 258 -10.35 -2.35 7.46
CA PHE A 258 -10.85 -3.63 6.94
C PHE A 258 -11.46 -3.50 5.56
N SER A 259 -11.17 -4.42 4.67
CA SER A 259 -11.85 -4.45 3.38
C SER A 259 -13.36 -4.59 3.57
N ALA A 260 -14.09 -3.81 2.79
CA ALA A 260 -15.54 -3.72 2.88
C ALA A 260 -16.16 -3.59 1.50
N TYR A 261 -17.35 -4.16 1.40
CA TYR A 261 -18.20 -4.04 0.23
C TYR A 261 -19.58 -3.51 0.61
N ARG A 262 -20.33 -3.15 -0.41
CA ARG A 262 -21.77 -2.95 -0.35
C ARG A 262 -22.43 -3.59 -1.57
N THR A 263 -23.72 -3.81 -1.50
CA THR A 263 -24.48 -4.29 -2.66
C THR A 263 -25.48 -3.23 -3.11
N VAL A 264 -26.15 -3.49 -4.23
CA VAL A 264 -27.23 -2.62 -4.72
C VAL A 264 -28.49 -2.81 -3.88
N SER A 265 -28.77 -4.05 -3.47
CA SER A 265 -29.93 -4.42 -2.63
C SER A 265 -29.74 -4.10 -1.15
N ASP A 266 -28.49 -4.10 -0.69
CA ASP A 266 -28.08 -3.83 0.69
C ASP A 266 -27.05 -2.68 0.69
N PRO A 267 -27.50 -1.42 0.79
CA PRO A 267 -26.68 -0.24 0.54
C PRO A 267 -25.80 0.18 1.74
N TYR A 268 -25.37 -0.77 2.57
CA TYR A 268 -24.57 -0.52 3.78
C TYR A 268 -23.20 -1.22 3.69
N ALA A 269 -22.27 -0.84 4.58
CA ALA A 269 -20.95 -1.44 4.59
C ALA A 269 -21.00 -2.82 5.23
N HIS A 270 -20.48 -3.82 4.54
CA HIS A 270 -20.23 -5.14 5.09
C HIS A 270 -18.73 -5.41 5.08
N PHE A 271 -18.23 -6.01 6.15
CA PHE A 271 -16.86 -6.50 6.18
C PHE A 271 -16.71 -7.69 5.24
N HIS A 272 -15.62 -7.72 4.49
CA HIS A 272 -15.15 -8.95 3.86
C HIS A 272 -14.65 -9.94 4.92
N ASP A 273 -14.92 -11.22 4.69
CA ASP A 273 -14.43 -12.32 5.51
C ASP A 273 -13.60 -13.32 4.68
N VAL A 274 -13.08 -14.35 5.34
CA VAL A 274 -12.27 -15.39 4.69
C VAL A 274 -13.01 -16.08 3.52
N LYS A 275 -14.35 -16.17 3.57
CA LYS A 275 -15.16 -16.78 2.49
C LYS A 275 -15.20 -15.89 1.25
N SER A 276 -14.98 -14.58 1.38
CA SER A 276 -14.82 -13.67 0.24
C SER A 276 -13.57 -13.97 -0.60
N LEU A 277 -12.61 -14.75 -0.12
CA LEU A 277 -11.46 -15.20 -0.94
C LEU A 277 -11.82 -16.37 -1.87
N ASP A 278 -12.98 -16.99 -1.68
CA ASP A 278 -13.40 -18.11 -2.51
C ASP A 278 -13.91 -17.63 -3.88
N ASN A 279 -13.29 -18.13 -4.95
CA ASN A 279 -13.71 -17.86 -6.33
C ASN A 279 -14.55 -18.97 -6.94
N THR A 280 -14.76 -20.09 -6.22
CA THR A 280 -15.39 -21.30 -6.75
C THR A 280 -16.90 -21.31 -6.61
N THR A 281 -17.46 -20.49 -5.73
CA THR A 281 -18.89 -20.54 -5.42
C THR A 281 -19.71 -19.76 -6.47
N LEU A 282 -20.78 -20.40 -6.93
CA LEU A 282 -21.39 -20.05 -8.21
C LEU A 282 -22.52 -19.02 -8.13
N GLN A 283 -23.01 -18.67 -6.95
CA GLN A 283 -23.77 -17.45 -6.63
C GLN A 283 -24.41 -17.60 -5.25
N GLN A 284 -24.48 -16.46 -4.56
CA GLN A 284 -25.28 -16.16 -3.37
C GLN A 284 -25.10 -17.08 -2.15
N PRO A 285 -24.80 -16.51 -0.96
CA PRO A 285 -24.61 -15.10 -0.66
C PRO A 285 -23.14 -14.64 -0.84
N TYR A 286 -22.27 -15.40 -1.52
CA TYR A 286 -20.83 -15.15 -1.46
C TYR A 286 -20.38 -13.93 -2.29
N PHE A 287 -19.95 -12.88 -1.57
CA PHE A 287 -19.37 -11.66 -2.12
C PHE A 287 -17.86 -11.83 -2.32
N SER A 288 -17.50 -12.56 -3.37
CA SER A 288 -16.12 -12.90 -3.67
C SER A 288 -15.31 -11.68 -4.14
N LEU A 289 -14.12 -11.50 -3.57
CA LEU A 289 -13.12 -10.52 -3.99
C LEU A 289 -12.56 -10.81 -5.39
N GLY A 290 -12.76 -12.01 -5.95
CA GLY A 290 -12.50 -12.27 -7.37
C GLY A 290 -13.36 -11.38 -8.28
N ARG A 291 -14.54 -10.94 -7.82
CA ARG A 291 -15.39 -10.00 -8.56
C ARG A 291 -14.97 -8.57 -8.27
N THR A 292 -14.60 -7.84 -9.31
CA THR A 292 -14.04 -6.48 -9.22
C THR A 292 -14.93 -5.50 -8.44
N ARG A 293 -16.26 -5.61 -8.56
CA ARG A 293 -17.22 -4.71 -7.89
C ARG A 293 -17.19 -4.76 -6.36
N TYR A 294 -16.60 -5.79 -5.75
CA TYR A 294 -16.48 -5.88 -4.30
C TYR A 294 -15.09 -5.49 -3.78
N ARG A 295 -14.17 -5.11 -4.67
CA ARG A 295 -12.80 -4.77 -4.27
C ARG A 295 -12.70 -3.31 -3.85
N PHE A 296 -11.74 -3.00 -2.99
CA PHE A 296 -11.44 -1.61 -2.67
C PHE A 296 -10.96 -0.83 -3.91
N GLY A 297 -11.52 0.37 -4.09
CA GLY A 297 -11.21 1.23 -5.24
C GLY A 297 -12.11 1.04 -6.46
N PHE A 298 -13.14 0.20 -6.36
CA PHE A 298 -14.02 -0.12 -7.48
C PHE A 298 -15.44 0.40 -7.28
N ASN A 299 -16.08 0.75 -8.39
CA ASN A 299 -17.49 1.07 -8.38
C ASN A 299 -18.30 -0.21 -8.18
N HIS A 300 -19.05 -0.29 -7.07
CA HIS A 300 -19.80 -1.48 -6.71
C HIS A 300 -21.00 -1.76 -7.63
N VAL A 301 -21.41 -0.78 -8.44
CA VAL A 301 -22.41 -0.98 -9.49
C VAL A 301 -21.72 -1.56 -10.73
N THR A 302 -20.75 -0.85 -11.30
CA THR A 302 -20.18 -1.19 -12.62
C THR A 302 -18.99 -2.14 -12.60
N GLY A 303 -18.40 -2.42 -11.44
CA GLY A 303 -17.16 -3.21 -11.34
C GLY A 303 -15.93 -2.55 -11.97
N ARG A 304 -15.98 -1.26 -12.29
CA ARG A 304 -14.86 -0.53 -12.88
C ARG A 304 -14.00 0.13 -11.79
N PRO A 305 -12.65 0.09 -11.89
CA PRO A 305 -11.77 0.73 -10.92
C PRO A 305 -11.83 2.26 -11.06
N ARG A 306 -11.57 2.98 -9.97
CA ARG A 306 -11.43 4.45 -9.94
C ARG A 306 -9.97 4.82 -9.68
N GLU A 307 -9.20 4.98 -10.75
CA GLU A 307 -7.76 5.32 -10.64
C GLU A 307 -7.45 6.75 -11.08
N TYR A 308 -8.41 7.43 -11.73
CA TYR A 308 -8.27 8.82 -12.15
C TYR A 308 -9.36 9.71 -11.57
N VAL A 309 -8.96 10.89 -11.13
CA VAL A 309 -9.84 11.99 -10.73
C VAL A 309 -9.46 13.22 -11.57
N ASN A 310 -10.44 14.02 -11.94
CA ASN A 310 -10.19 15.19 -12.77
C ASN A 310 -9.47 16.25 -11.94
N ASP A 311 -8.50 16.97 -12.50
CA ASP A 311 -8.02 18.23 -11.93
C ASP A 311 -9.00 19.37 -12.27
N ALA A 312 -8.77 20.56 -11.71
CA ALA A 312 -9.49 21.79 -11.97
C ALA A 312 -9.50 22.18 -13.46
N ASP A 313 -8.52 21.72 -14.25
CA ASP A 313 -8.45 21.89 -15.70
C ASP A 313 -9.32 20.86 -16.47
N GLY A 314 -10.00 19.95 -15.77
CA GLY A 314 -10.81 18.88 -16.33
C GLY A 314 -10.01 17.70 -16.87
N LYS A 315 -8.68 17.69 -16.75
CA LYS A 315 -7.86 16.55 -17.18
C LYS A 315 -7.83 15.47 -16.10
N GLY A 316 -7.91 14.20 -16.50
CA GLY A 316 -7.71 13.08 -15.58
C GLY A 316 -6.31 13.14 -14.98
N GLN A 317 -6.20 12.96 -13.67
CA GLN A 317 -4.95 12.79 -12.94
C GLN A 317 -4.98 11.43 -12.26
N PHE A 318 -3.88 10.69 -12.39
CA PHE A 318 -3.74 9.42 -11.73
C PHE A 318 -3.68 9.62 -10.22
N ILE A 319 -4.52 8.89 -9.50
CA ILE A 319 -4.54 8.85 -8.04
C ILE A 319 -4.20 7.46 -7.50
N GLY A 320 -4.18 6.43 -8.35
CA GLY A 320 -4.10 5.02 -7.96
C GLY A 320 -5.32 4.59 -7.15
N ARG A 321 -5.29 4.85 -5.83
CA ARG A 321 -6.41 4.66 -4.90
C ARG A 321 -6.54 5.85 -3.96
N PHE A 322 -7.70 5.95 -3.30
CA PHE A 322 -7.87 6.90 -2.20
C PHE A 322 -6.96 6.54 -1.02
N THR A 323 -6.23 7.52 -0.49
CA THR A 323 -5.29 7.35 0.62
C THR A 323 -6.01 7.31 1.98
N HIS A 324 -5.29 6.94 3.04
CA HIS A 324 -5.83 6.94 4.41
C HIS A 324 -6.35 8.32 4.80
N GLN A 325 -5.63 9.37 4.39
CA GLN A 325 -6.09 10.75 4.56
C GLN A 325 -7.48 10.92 3.94
N GLU A 326 -7.64 10.60 2.66
CA GLU A 326 -8.89 10.83 1.93
C GLU A 326 -10.05 9.99 2.48
N THR A 327 -9.81 8.71 2.76
CA THR A 327 -10.87 7.82 3.27
C THR A 327 -11.27 8.15 4.71
N SER A 328 -10.37 8.78 5.49
CA SER A 328 -10.68 9.21 6.87
C SER A 328 -11.42 10.55 6.95
N ASP A 329 -11.63 11.22 5.81
CA ASP A 329 -12.34 12.48 5.76
C ASP A 329 -13.82 12.29 6.15
N PRO A 330 -14.42 13.16 6.99
CA PRO A 330 -15.83 13.06 7.36
C PRO A 330 -16.79 12.99 6.17
N ASP A 331 -16.41 13.52 5.01
CA ASP A 331 -17.23 13.48 3.81
C ASP A 331 -17.06 12.19 2.97
N PHE A 332 -16.05 11.36 3.28
CA PHE A 332 -15.84 10.05 2.67
C PHE A 332 -16.58 8.96 3.46
N LEU A 333 -17.89 8.86 3.26
CA LEU A 333 -18.74 7.90 4.00
C LEU A 333 -18.91 6.53 3.30
N TYR A 334 -18.32 6.33 2.14
CA TYR A 334 -18.51 5.13 1.33
C TYR A 334 -17.61 3.97 1.82
N PRO A 335 -18.05 2.71 1.91
CA PRO A 335 -19.32 2.18 1.40
C PRO A 335 -20.53 2.37 2.32
N GLN A 336 -20.35 2.77 3.58
CA GLN A 336 -21.41 2.83 4.60
C GLN A 336 -22.59 3.73 4.20
N ALA A 337 -22.31 4.86 3.57
CA ALA A 337 -23.31 5.77 3.05
C ALA A 337 -22.79 6.47 1.79
N ALA A 338 -23.65 7.27 1.15
CA ALA A 338 -23.21 8.17 0.09
C ALA A 338 -22.23 9.20 0.66
N SER A 339 -21.16 9.49 -0.07
CA SER A 339 -20.27 10.60 0.25
C SER A 339 -21.04 11.91 0.12
N THR A 340 -20.94 12.74 1.16
CA THR A 340 -21.53 14.10 1.20
C THR A 340 -20.83 15.04 0.23
N ALA A 341 -19.51 14.86 0.05
CA ALA A 341 -18.71 15.63 -0.89
C ALA A 341 -19.01 15.34 -2.37
N SER A 342 -19.30 14.09 -2.76
CA SER A 342 -19.57 13.72 -4.16
C SER A 342 -21.05 13.45 -4.45
N GLY A 343 -21.92 13.59 -3.43
CA GLY A 343 -23.35 13.29 -3.51
C GLY A 343 -23.69 11.83 -3.81
N GLY A 344 -22.77 10.88 -3.58
CA GLY A 344 -22.94 9.50 -4.03
C GLY A 344 -21.72 8.60 -3.80
N ASN A 345 -21.51 7.65 -4.71
CA ASN A 345 -20.34 6.79 -4.71
C ASN A 345 -19.09 7.55 -5.20
N PRO A 346 -18.03 7.74 -4.37
CA PRO A 346 -16.78 8.39 -4.79
C PRO A 346 -16.07 7.69 -5.96
N MET A 347 -16.36 6.41 -6.15
CA MET A 347 -15.82 5.61 -7.25
C MET A 347 -16.53 5.90 -8.58
N ASN A 348 -17.68 6.60 -8.58
CA ASN A 348 -18.41 6.97 -9.78
C ASN A 348 -17.91 8.33 -10.33
N PRO A 349 -17.39 8.42 -11.58
CA PRO A 349 -16.99 9.69 -12.18
C PRO A 349 -18.11 10.71 -12.32
N SER A 350 -19.36 10.26 -12.47
CA SER A 350 -20.50 11.13 -12.72
C SER A 350 -21.12 11.66 -11.42
N GLY A 351 -20.44 11.52 -10.29
CA GLY A 351 -20.87 12.09 -9.02
C GLY A 351 -21.02 13.61 -9.11
N THR A 352 -21.99 14.16 -8.37
CA THR A 352 -22.27 15.60 -8.34
C THR A 352 -22.20 16.11 -6.90
N PRO A 353 -21.25 17.02 -6.58
CA PRO A 353 -20.23 17.58 -7.48
C PRO A 353 -19.13 16.56 -7.85
N SER A 354 -18.48 16.78 -9.00
CA SER A 354 -17.34 15.95 -9.41
C SER A 354 -16.19 16.16 -8.44
N LEU A 355 -15.50 15.07 -8.10
CA LEU A 355 -14.25 15.12 -7.37
C LEU A 355 -13.16 15.84 -8.18
N VAL A 356 -12.33 16.61 -7.48
CA VAL A 356 -11.23 17.38 -8.07
C VAL A 356 -9.92 17.01 -7.37
N PHE A 357 -8.88 16.69 -8.13
CA PHE A 357 -7.55 16.42 -7.60
C PHE A 357 -6.71 17.69 -7.56
N ASP A 358 -6.13 18.04 -6.41
CA ASP A 358 -5.21 19.18 -6.29
C ASP A 358 -3.75 18.73 -6.41
N ARG A 359 -3.09 19.13 -7.50
CA ARG A 359 -1.69 18.80 -7.80
C ARG A 359 -0.69 19.37 -6.78
N ASN A 360 -1.05 20.41 -6.03
CA ASN A 360 -0.15 21.02 -5.04
C ASN A 360 -0.11 20.20 -3.75
N THR A 361 -1.27 19.69 -3.33
CA THR A 361 -1.40 18.90 -2.11
C THR A 361 -1.33 17.39 -2.37
N ASN A 362 -1.47 16.96 -3.63
CA ASN A 362 -1.55 15.55 -4.05
C ASN A 362 -2.69 14.77 -3.38
N VAL A 363 -3.81 15.45 -3.18
CA VAL A 363 -5.00 14.96 -2.49
C VAL A 363 -6.24 15.44 -3.25
N VAL A 364 -7.29 14.62 -3.25
CA VAL A 364 -8.62 15.02 -3.72
C VAL A 364 -9.15 16.15 -2.82
N SER A 365 -9.39 17.32 -3.39
CA SER A 365 -9.64 18.57 -2.64
C SER A 365 -10.81 18.46 -1.68
N GLN A 366 -11.83 17.67 -2.04
CA GLN A 366 -13.00 17.43 -1.21
C GLN A 366 -12.73 16.54 0.01
N TYR A 367 -11.63 15.78 0.01
CA TYR A 367 -11.27 14.84 1.08
C TYR A 367 -9.97 15.21 1.81
N GLN A 368 -9.58 16.48 1.73
CA GLN A 368 -8.31 16.96 2.29
C GLN A 368 -8.29 17.07 3.82
N SER A 369 -9.46 17.04 4.47
CA SER A 369 -9.63 17.29 5.90
C SER A 369 -9.47 16.04 6.77
N GLY A 370 -9.33 14.86 6.15
CA GLY A 370 -9.07 13.63 6.87
C GLY A 370 -7.78 13.64 7.68
N LEU A 371 -7.83 12.96 8.82
CA LEU A 371 -6.82 13.03 9.88
C LEU A 371 -5.66 12.04 9.69
N ARG A 372 -5.87 10.96 8.93
CA ARG A 372 -4.95 9.81 8.82
C ARG A 372 -3.89 10.01 7.74
N ARG A 373 -3.12 11.09 7.85
CA ARG A 373 -2.12 11.48 6.84
C ARG A 373 -0.89 10.58 6.88
N SER A 374 -0.44 10.15 5.70
CA SER A 374 0.81 9.37 5.52
C SER A 374 0.85 8.01 6.23
N GLU A 375 -0.27 7.47 6.70
CA GLU A 375 -0.32 6.13 7.31
C GLU A 375 -0.09 5.02 6.28
N ASP A 376 -0.29 5.30 5.00
CA ASP A 376 -0.02 4.44 3.84
C ASP A 376 1.28 4.79 3.11
N LEU A 377 2.05 5.79 3.54
CA LEU A 377 3.29 6.22 2.89
C LEU A 377 4.43 5.23 3.18
N VAL A 378 5.06 4.68 2.14
CA VAL A 378 6.20 3.75 2.28
C VAL A 378 7.52 4.38 1.87
N LEU A 379 7.52 5.14 0.78
CA LEU A 379 8.72 5.82 0.29
C LEU A 379 8.34 7.18 -0.29
N SER A 380 9.12 8.21 0.05
CA SER A 380 8.94 9.56 -0.51
C SER A 380 10.04 9.89 -1.52
N ASN A 381 9.81 10.93 -2.32
CA ASN A 381 10.68 11.37 -3.42
C ASN A 381 10.88 10.30 -4.50
N VAL A 382 9.86 9.48 -4.72
CA VAL A 382 9.83 8.49 -5.79
C VAL A 382 9.54 9.23 -7.09
N VAL A 383 10.27 8.89 -8.14
CA VAL A 383 10.19 9.47 -9.48
C VAL A 383 9.39 8.56 -10.41
N SER A 384 9.58 7.25 -10.30
CA SER A 384 8.78 6.27 -11.05
C SER A 384 8.57 4.97 -10.26
N PHE A 385 7.45 4.31 -10.56
CA PHE A 385 7.06 3.00 -10.05
C PHE A 385 6.50 2.22 -11.25
N ASP A 386 7.34 1.36 -11.83
CA ASP A 386 7.11 0.68 -13.12
C ASP A 386 6.92 -0.84 -12.89
N ILE A 387 5.91 -1.45 -13.51
CA ILE A 387 5.55 -2.86 -13.35
C ILE A 387 5.43 -3.58 -14.71
N LYS A 388 6.47 -4.31 -15.06
CA LYS A 388 6.48 -5.09 -16.30
C LYS A 388 6.07 -6.55 -16.08
N LEU A 389 5.32 -7.12 -17.02
CA LEU A 389 4.96 -8.54 -17.03
C LEU A 389 5.96 -9.35 -17.85
N PHE A 390 6.30 -10.56 -17.42
CA PHE A 390 7.06 -11.47 -18.27
C PHE A 390 6.17 -12.04 -19.36
N ASP A 391 6.43 -11.64 -20.61
CA ASP A 391 5.72 -12.10 -21.80
C ASP A 391 6.50 -13.23 -22.46
N ASP A 392 5.91 -14.41 -22.50
CA ASP A 392 6.53 -15.60 -23.07
C ASP A 392 6.61 -15.52 -24.61
N ALA A 393 5.65 -14.89 -25.28
CA ALA A 393 5.69 -14.70 -26.73
C ALA A 393 6.78 -13.70 -27.14
N ALA A 394 7.03 -12.67 -26.31
CA ALA A 394 8.12 -11.72 -26.54
C ALA A 394 9.48 -12.18 -25.96
N GLY A 395 9.48 -13.11 -25.00
CA GLY A 395 10.68 -13.61 -24.31
C GLY A 395 11.36 -12.59 -23.38
N GLN A 396 10.63 -11.55 -22.94
CA GLN A 396 11.16 -10.47 -22.11
C GLN A 396 10.07 -9.86 -21.21
N PHE A 397 10.49 -9.00 -20.28
CA PHE A 397 9.56 -8.17 -19.52
C PHE A 397 9.03 -7.04 -20.41
N VAL A 398 7.71 -6.90 -20.49
CA VAL A 398 7.02 -5.90 -21.32
C VAL A 398 5.92 -5.20 -20.54
N ASP A 399 5.63 -3.98 -20.97
CA ASP A 399 4.51 -3.19 -20.49
C ASP A 399 3.22 -3.69 -21.13
N ILE A 400 2.14 -3.72 -20.33
CA ILE A 400 0.84 -4.18 -20.77
C ILE A 400 0.33 -3.22 -21.84
N GLY A 401 -0.08 -3.73 -23.00
CA GLY A 401 -0.56 -2.91 -24.11
C GLY A 401 0.53 -2.35 -25.02
N SER A 402 1.81 -2.55 -24.69
CA SER A 402 2.93 -2.07 -25.51
C SER A 402 2.97 -2.75 -26.89
N SER A 403 3.55 -2.05 -27.87
CA SER A 403 3.73 -2.60 -29.23
C SER A 403 4.72 -3.77 -29.33
N VAL A 404 5.50 -3.97 -28.27
CA VAL A 404 6.51 -5.03 -28.17
C VAL A 404 5.94 -6.27 -27.47
N ALA A 405 4.83 -6.13 -26.74
CA ALA A 405 4.12 -7.25 -26.15
C ALA A 405 3.54 -8.16 -27.25
N GLY A 406 3.61 -9.46 -27.02
CA GLY A 406 2.92 -10.49 -27.80
C GLY A 406 1.65 -10.93 -27.10
N ASP A 407 1.79 -11.51 -25.90
CA ASP A 407 0.68 -12.05 -25.11
C ASP A 407 -0.17 -10.95 -24.44
N PHE A 408 0.44 -9.80 -24.17
CA PHE A 408 -0.18 -8.66 -23.49
C PHE A 408 -0.37 -7.43 -24.38
N ALA A 409 -0.44 -7.60 -25.70
CA ALA A 409 -0.63 -6.49 -26.64
C ALA A 409 -2.04 -5.87 -26.54
N SER A 410 -2.16 -4.57 -26.83
CA SER A 410 -3.44 -3.83 -26.77
C SER A 410 -4.52 -4.35 -27.72
N SER A 411 -4.15 -5.06 -28.79
CA SER A 411 -5.10 -5.70 -29.71
C SER A 411 -5.77 -6.95 -29.13
N ALA A 412 -5.31 -7.44 -27.98
CA ALA A 412 -5.80 -8.66 -27.33
C ALA A 412 -6.87 -8.40 -26.24
N THR A 413 -7.21 -7.14 -25.95
CA THR A 413 -8.08 -6.79 -24.81
C THR A 413 -9.57 -6.76 -25.16
N PRO A 414 -10.44 -7.46 -24.40
CA PRO A 414 -11.81 -7.07 -24.18
C PRO A 414 -11.87 -5.66 -23.57
N ALA A 415 -13.00 -4.97 -23.73
CA ALA A 415 -13.19 -3.56 -23.35
C ALA A 415 -13.24 -3.30 -21.82
N TYR A 416 -12.31 -3.85 -21.02
CA TYR A 416 -12.24 -3.53 -19.59
C TYR A 416 -11.55 -2.18 -19.39
N LYS A 417 -12.37 -1.18 -19.07
CA LYS A 417 -11.95 0.22 -18.92
C LYS A 417 -12.02 0.70 -17.47
N ASN A 418 -11.10 1.60 -17.13
CA ASN A 418 -11.19 2.43 -15.93
C ASN A 418 -12.52 3.18 -15.87
N ASN A 419 -13.06 3.42 -14.68
CA ASN A 419 -14.35 4.08 -14.51
C ASN A 419 -14.28 5.58 -14.89
N ASN A 420 -13.11 6.16 -15.12
CA ASN A 420 -12.96 7.56 -15.55
C ASN A 420 -12.00 7.69 -16.75
N THR A 421 -12.37 7.12 -17.89
CA THR A 421 -11.61 7.27 -19.14
C THR A 421 -11.84 8.67 -19.72
N SER A 422 -11.11 9.66 -19.21
CA SER A 422 -11.02 11.07 -19.67
C SER A 422 -12.35 11.85 -19.78
N PRO A 423 -12.49 12.99 -19.07
CA PRO A 423 -13.35 14.08 -19.54
C PRO A 423 -12.72 14.65 -20.81
N SER A 424 -13.49 14.73 -21.90
CA SER A 424 -13.16 15.47 -23.13
C SER A 424 -11.71 15.36 -23.66
N GLY A 425 -11.37 14.22 -24.27
CA GLY A 425 -10.47 14.16 -25.44
C GLY A 425 -8.99 14.52 -25.27
N ALA A 426 -8.41 14.48 -24.06
CA ALA A 426 -7.01 14.84 -23.84
C ALA A 426 -6.10 13.68 -23.37
N LEU A 427 -6.65 12.56 -22.88
CA LEU A 427 -5.90 11.34 -22.64
C LEU A 427 -6.34 10.29 -23.67
N PRO A 428 -5.42 9.63 -24.38
CA PRO A 428 -5.77 8.49 -25.24
C PRO A 428 -6.44 7.39 -24.41
N ASP A 429 -7.13 6.45 -25.08
CA ASP A 429 -7.83 5.27 -24.52
C ASP A 429 -6.92 4.28 -23.72
N PHE A 430 -5.81 4.74 -23.13
CA PHE A 430 -4.84 3.99 -22.33
C PHE A 430 -5.42 3.38 -21.05
N ALA A 431 -6.63 3.77 -20.67
CA ALA A 431 -7.36 3.19 -19.55
C ALA A 431 -7.84 1.73 -19.76
N THR A 432 -7.18 0.95 -20.63
CA THR A 432 -7.51 -0.43 -21.03
C THR A 432 -6.41 -1.45 -20.73
N ASN A 433 -5.22 -1.02 -20.29
CA ASN A 433 -4.08 -1.91 -20.07
C ASN A 433 -4.06 -2.44 -18.63
N ILE A 434 -5.02 -3.34 -18.35
CA ILE A 434 -5.23 -3.93 -17.03
C ILE A 434 -5.16 -5.44 -17.12
N TYR A 435 -4.21 -6.05 -16.41
CA TYR A 435 -4.20 -7.49 -16.16
C TYR A 435 -5.02 -7.81 -14.91
N ASP A 436 -5.94 -8.76 -14.98
CA ASP A 436 -6.78 -9.16 -13.85
C ASP A 436 -7.17 -10.64 -13.95
N THR A 437 -7.25 -11.32 -12.81
CA THR A 437 -7.56 -12.75 -12.73
C THR A 437 -9.05 -13.08 -12.78
N TRP A 438 -9.94 -12.10 -12.53
CA TRP A 438 -11.42 -12.18 -12.51
C TRP A 438 -12.03 -13.39 -11.77
N HIS A 439 -13.35 -13.46 -11.73
CA HIS A 439 -14.10 -14.59 -11.15
C HIS A 439 -14.70 -15.43 -12.29
N LEU A 440 -14.93 -16.72 -12.04
CA LEU A 440 -15.59 -17.68 -12.97
C LEU A 440 -16.94 -17.23 -13.56
N ARG A 441 -17.59 -16.24 -12.95
CA ARG A 441 -18.94 -15.74 -13.28
C ARG A 441 -18.95 -14.23 -13.23
N TYR A 442 -17.89 -13.64 -13.79
CA TYR A 442 -17.82 -12.21 -13.92
C TYR A 442 -18.72 -11.74 -15.08
N ASP A 443 -19.45 -10.66 -14.84
CA ASP A 443 -20.40 -10.07 -15.78
C ASP A 443 -20.20 -8.55 -15.77
N TYR A 444 -19.82 -8.01 -16.94
CA TYR A 444 -19.51 -6.62 -17.20
C TYR A 444 -20.68 -5.86 -17.86
N ASP A 445 -21.66 -6.54 -18.48
CA ASP A 445 -22.46 -5.95 -19.57
C ASP A 445 -23.86 -5.41 -19.19
N ASN A 446 -24.37 -5.67 -17.98
CA ASN A 446 -25.58 -4.99 -17.48
C ASN A 446 -25.45 -4.29 -16.12
N ALA A 447 -24.53 -4.71 -15.24
CA ALA A 447 -24.23 -4.06 -13.95
C ALA A 447 -25.47 -3.64 -13.11
N ASP A 448 -26.64 -4.23 -13.35
CA ASP A 448 -27.91 -3.95 -12.67
C ASP A 448 -27.99 -4.69 -11.32
N GLY A 449 -27.05 -5.61 -11.09
CA GLY A 449 -26.91 -6.34 -9.85
C GLY A 449 -27.99 -7.41 -9.67
N ASP A 450 -28.68 -7.81 -10.74
CA ASP A 450 -29.71 -8.84 -10.70
C ASP A 450 -29.14 -10.26 -10.52
N GLY A 451 -27.86 -10.44 -10.84
CA GLY A 451 -27.16 -11.72 -10.73
C GLY A 451 -27.63 -12.74 -11.78
N LEU A 452 -28.25 -12.33 -12.88
CA LEU A 452 -28.67 -13.23 -13.94
C LEU A 452 -27.56 -13.40 -14.97
N ASP A 453 -26.94 -14.58 -14.98
CA ASP A 453 -25.88 -15.02 -15.90
C ASP A 453 -26.37 -15.32 -17.34
N THR A 454 -27.60 -14.92 -17.66
CA THR A 454 -28.33 -15.38 -18.86
C THR A 454 -27.97 -14.64 -20.15
N THR A 455 -27.26 -13.52 -20.07
CA THR A 455 -26.76 -12.78 -21.24
C THR A 455 -25.32 -12.32 -20.99
N GLY A 456 -24.35 -12.85 -21.74
CA GLY A 456 -23.03 -12.20 -21.89
C GLY A 456 -22.02 -12.34 -20.75
N VAL A 457 -21.65 -13.57 -20.33
CA VAL A 457 -20.53 -13.72 -19.39
C VAL A 457 -19.21 -13.25 -20.03
N ASP A 458 -18.53 -12.30 -19.40
CA ASP A 458 -17.31 -11.71 -19.93
C ASP A 458 -16.04 -12.45 -19.51
N GLY A 459 -15.13 -12.59 -20.48
CA GLY A 459 -13.79 -13.13 -20.24
C GLY A 459 -12.84 -12.08 -19.66
N PRO A 460 -11.81 -12.50 -18.90
CA PRO A 460 -10.80 -11.61 -18.32
C PRO A 460 -10.06 -10.81 -19.40
N PRO A 461 -9.48 -9.65 -19.06
CA PRO A 461 -8.89 -8.75 -20.05
C PRO A 461 -7.72 -9.36 -20.83
N PHE A 462 -6.90 -10.18 -20.17
CA PHE A 462 -5.77 -10.88 -20.79
C PHE A 462 -5.79 -12.34 -20.37
N ARG A 463 -5.59 -13.23 -21.33
CA ARG A 463 -5.56 -14.69 -21.11
C ARG A 463 -4.56 -15.35 -22.06
N PRO A 464 -3.25 -15.29 -21.76
CA PRO A 464 -2.22 -15.88 -22.62
C PRO A 464 -2.45 -17.39 -22.81
N VAL A 465 -2.38 -17.85 -24.06
CA VAL A 465 -2.45 -19.26 -24.44
C VAL A 465 -1.19 -19.70 -25.17
N ASP A 466 -0.80 -20.96 -25.06
CA ASP A 466 0.29 -21.52 -25.85
C ASP A 466 -0.11 -21.71 -27.33
N GLY A 467 0.83 -22.15 -28.17
CA GLY A 467 0.56 -22.43 -29.59
C GLY A 467 -0.45 -23.56 -29.85
N SER A 468 -0.88 -24.28 -28.81
CA SER A 468 -1.92 -25.32 -28.86
C SER A 468 -3.25 -24.86 -28.24
N GLY A 469 -3.34 -23.61 -27.77
CA GLY A 469 -4.53 -23.05 -27.13
C GLY A 469 -4.67 -23.35 -25.63
N ASN A 470 -3.67 -23.96 -24.98
CA ASN A 470 -3.69 -24.18 -23.53
C ASN A 470 -3.30 -22.91 -22.78
N LEU A 471 -3.90 -22.69 -21.61
CA LEU A 471 -3.61 -21.50 -20.81
C LEU A 471 -2.20 -21.50 -20.23
N ARG A 472 -1.58 -20.33 -20.26
CA ARG A 472 -0.28 -20.09 -19.63
C ARG A 472 -0.43 -19.22 -18.39
N PRO A 473 0.14 -19.62 -17.24
CA PRO A 473 0.22 -18.76 -16.07
C PRO A 473 1.18 -17.60 -16.29
N LEU A 474 0.88 -16.45 -15.69
CA LEU A 474 1.83 -15.34 -15.60
C LEU A 474 3.03 -15.77 -14.75
N LYS A 475 4.21 -15.82 -15.37
CA LYS A 475 5.39 -16.45 -14.76
C LYS A 475 6.13 -15.58 -13.76
N ALA A 476 6.28 -14.30 -14.07
CA ALA A 476 7.04 -13.36 -13.26
C ALA A 476 6.60 -11.92 -13.56
N ILE A 477 6.91 -11.04 -12.61
CA ILE A 477 6.82 -9.58 -12.78
C ILE A 477 8.16 -8.93 -12.43
N GLN A 478 8.40 -7.78 -13.04
CA GLN A 478 9.51 -6.91 -12.70
C GLN A 478 8.95 -5.59 -12.19
N ILE A 479 9.31 -5.21 -10.97
CA ILE A 479 8.95 -3.91 -10.37
C ILE A 479 10.21 -3.05 -10.32
N THR A 480 10.20 -1.89 -10.97
CA THR A 480 11.30 -0.92 -10.96
C THR A 480 10.87 0.34 -10.23
N ILE A 481 11.61 0.72 -9.18
CA ILE A 481 11.31 1.91 -8.39
C ILE A 481 12.50 2.86 -8.49
N ARG A 482 12.28 4.05 -9.04
CA ARG A 482 13.28 5.12 -9.10
C ARG A 482 12.94 6.20 -8.10
N TYR A 483 13.91 6.69 -7.33
CA TYR A 483 13.66 7.72 -6.31
C TYR A 483 14.89 8.61 -6.11
N ILE A 484 14.68 9.85 -5.67
CA ILE A 484 15.73 10.83 -5.39
C ILE A 484 16.14 10.70 -3.92
N ASP A 485 17.43 10.48 -3.71
CA ASP A 485 18.02 10.55 -2.38
C ASP A 485 18.18 12.02 -1.95
N VAL A 486 17.51 12.41 -0.87
CA VAL A 486 17.54 13.79 -0.36
C VAL A 486 18.94 14.20 0.11
N THR A 487 19.73 13.27 0.67
CA THR A 487 21.06 13.59 1.19
C THR A 487 22.08 13.74 0.07
N SER A 488 22.06 12.83 -0.91
CA SER A 488 23.03 12.85 -2.01
C SER A 488 22.56 13.61 -3.26
N GLN A 489 21.28 13.97 -3.35
CA GLN A 489 20.62 14.57 -4.53
C GLN A 489 20.83 13.74 -5.81
N LYS A 490 20.96 12.41 -5.66
CA LYS A 490 21.16 11.48 -6.76
C LYS A 490 19.94 10.60 -6.96
N LEU A 491 19.67 10.29 -8.24
CA LEU A 491 18.69 9.28 -8.60
C LEU A 491 19.21 7.89 -8.20
N ARG A 492 18.35 7.13 -7.54
CA ARG A 492 18.55 5.72 -7.21
C ARG A 492 17.48 4.89 -7.90
N GLN A 493 17.84 3.66 -8.20
CA GLN A 493 16.94 2.67 -8.78
C GLN A 493 17.08 1.37 -8.00
N MET A 494 15.94 0.75 -7.70
CA MET A 494 15.86 -0.64 -7.29
C MET A 494 14.98 -1.39 -8.28
N THR A 495 15.33 -2.64 -8.56
CA THR A 495 14.56 -3.52 -9.45
C THR A 495 14.33 -4.84 -8.74
N ILE A 496 13.08 -5.25 -8.66
CA ILE A 496 12.63 -6.49 -8.04
C ILE A 496 12.09 -7.38 -9.16
N VAL A 497 12.75 -8.51 -9.41
CA VAL A 497 12.19 -9.56 -10.27
C VAL A 497 11.60 -10.63 -9.37
N HIS A 498 10.29 -10.83 -9.46
CA HIS A 498 9.57 -11.75 -8.58
C HIS A 498 8.92 -12.89 -9.38
N PRO A 499 9.27 -14.16 -9.09
CA PRO A 499 8.62 -15.31 -9.71
C PRO A 499 7.23 -15.52 -9.13
N LEU A 500 6.25 -15.57 -10.03
CA LEU A 500 4.85 -15.68 -9.69
C LEU A 500 4.38 -17.13 -9.59
N LEU A 501 5.03 -18.06 -10.29
CA LEU A 501 4.76 -19.50 -10.18
C LEU A 501 5.10 -20.06 -8.81
N ASN A 502 4.35 -21.08 -8.39
CA ASN A 502 4.72 -21.91 -7.26
C ASN A 502 5.69 -23.00 -7.75
N LEU A 503 6.99 -22.82 -7.48
CA LEU A 503 8.06 -23.73 -7.93
C LEU A 503 7.96 -25.15 -7.34
N LEU A 504 7.08 -25.38 -6.36
CA LEU A 504 6.83 -26.69 -5.77
C LEU A 504 5.69 -27.46 -6.47
N ALA A 505 5.05 -26.89 -7.48
CA ALA A 505 3.92 -27.48 -8.20
C ALA A 505 4.29 -28.17 -9.52
N GLU A 506 5.56 -28.15 -9.93
CA GLU A 506 6.08 -28.87 -11.11
C GLU A 506 6.83 -30.15 -10.76
#